data_AF-A0A7X0NMK2-F1
#
_entry.id   AF-A0A7X0NMK2-F1
#
_cell.length_a   1.000
_cell.length_b   1.000
_cell.length_c   1.000
_cell.angle_alpha   90.00
_cell.angle_beta   90.00
_cell.angle_gamma   90.00
#
_symmetry.space_group_name_H-M   'P 1'
#
loop_
_entity.id
_entity.type
_entity.pdbx_description
1 polymer ?
#
loop_
_entity_poly.entity_id
_entity_poly.type
_entity_poly.pdbx_seq_one_letter_code
_entity_poly.pdbx_strand_id
1 'polypeptide(L)'
;MPVWLPWPLPAGWLVTGFGEVGDQRTGARASLVALTGPSLTEGPADLVVIAEEPGIGLGAAFAGLDGPDPGEGFDSGPPNAKIAVLGHPTALWCVDGQDDRAVYAGEAMGNWLWAIAWPADAGCMIALAELSLLDARDHELDVPFGAFSPRLED
;
A
#
# COMPACT_ATOMS: atom_id res chain seq x y z
N MET A 1 9.16 -7.26 -9.17
CA MET A 1 8.23 -6.83 -8.12
C MET A 1 6.84 -6.55 -8.72
N PRO A 2 5.73 -7.07 -8.17
CA PRO A 2 4.38 -6.73 -8.62
C PRO A 2 4.00 -5.29 -8.32
N VAL A 3 3.31 -4.63 -9.25
CA VAL A 3 2.81 -3.26 -9.07
C VAL A 3 1.35 -3.35 -8.67
N TRP A 4 1.10 -3.43 -7.37
CA TRP A 4 -0.24 -3.65 -6.83
C TRP A 4 -1.15 -2.45 -7.02
N LEU A 5 -2.11 -2.57 -7.93
CA LEU A 5 -3.12 -1.55 -8.19
C LEU A 5 -4.49 -2.04 -7.69
N PRO A 6 -5.16 -1.29 -6.79
CA PRO A 6 -6.58 -1.49 -6.50
C PRO A 6 -7.41 -1.37 -7.78
N TRP A 7 -8.15 -2.42 -8.13
CA TRP A 7 -9.00 -2.44 -9.31
C TRP A 7 -10.30 -3.24 -9.10
N PRO A 8 -11.48 -2.67 -9.41
CA PRO A 8 -11.68 -1.28 -9.82
C PRO A 8 -11.24 -0.32 -8.70
N LEU A 9 -10.82 0.89 -9.09
CA LEU A 9 -10.49 1.92 -8.10
C LEU A 9 -11.72 2.25 -7.25
N PRO A 10 -11.55 2.53 -5.95
CA PRO A 10 -12.64 3.05 -5.14
C PRO A 10 -13.19 4.35 -5.74
N ALA A 11 -14.47 4.63 -5.53
CA ALA A 11 -15.14 5.76 -6.18
C ALA A 11 -14.45 7.10 -5.85
N GLY A 12 -14.07 7.84 -6.88
CA GLY A 12 -13.40 9.15 -6.74
C GLY A 12 -11.90 9.07 -6.43
N TRP A 13 -11.31 7.88 -6.42
CA TRP A 13 -9.87 7.71 -6.26
C TRP A 13 -9.15 7.78 -7.60
N LEU A 14 -7.96 8.35 -7.58
CA LEU A 14 -7.09 8.56 -8.73
C LEU A 14 -5.72 7.98 -8.42
N VAL A 15 -5.03 7.46 -9.43
CA VAL A 15 -3.60 7.13 -9.30
C VAL A 15 -2.79 8.40 -9.40
N THR A 16 -1.90 8.60 -8.42
CA THR A 16 -1.11 9.83 -8.25
C THR A 16 0.39 9.60 -8.36
N GLY A 17 0.82 8.35 -8.54
CA GLY A 17 2.22 8.06 -8.86
C GLY A 17 2.59 6.60 -8.71
N PHE A 18 3.77 6.28 -9.23
CA PHE A 18 4.44 4.99 -9.08
C PHE A 18 5.88 5.23 -8.64
N GLY A 19 6.44 4.28 -7.92
CA GLY A 19 7.84 4.29 -7.52
C GLY A 19 8.41 2.87 -7.46
N GLU A 20 9.72 2.76 -7.59
CA GLU A 20 10.46 1.51 -7.58
C GLU A 20 11.78 1.69 -6.82
N VAL A 21 12.15 0.68 -6.04
CA VAL A 21 13.48 0.54 -5.44
C VAL A 21 14.17 -0.65 -6.06
N GLY A 22 15.39 -0.46 -6.54
CA GLY A 22 16.17 -1.49 -7.20
C GLY A 22 17.35 -0.89 -7.97
N ASP A 23 18.15 -1.76 -8.57
CA ASP A 23 19.22 -1.35 -9.49
C ASP A 23 19.11 -2.12 -10.82
N GLN A 24 19.82 -1.66 -11.85
CA GLN A 24 19.78 -2.31 -13.17
C GLN A 24 20.27 -3.77 -13.16
N ARG A 25 21.04 -4.18 -12.16
CA ARG A 25 21.65 -5.51 -12.09
C ARG A 25 20.73 -6.53 -11.41
N THR A 26 19.95 -6.08 -10.43
CA THR A 26 19.07 -6.89 -9.58
C THR A 26 17.60 -6.74 -9.95
N GLY A 27 17.23 -5.68 -10.67
CA GLY A 27 15.86 -5.32 -11.01
C GLY A 27 15.10 -4.73 -9.82
N ALA A 28 13.79 -4.56 -9.99
CA ALA A 28 12.86 -4.07 -8.97
C ALA A 28 12.82 -4.99 -7.73
N ARG A 29 13.21 -4.46 -6.57
CA ARG A 29 13.19 -5.13 -5.24
C ARG A 29 12.08 -4.61 -4.33
N ALA A 30 11.54 -3.43 -4.64
CA ALA A 30 10.26 -2.96 -4.11
C ALA A 30 9.58 -2.06 -5.14
N SER A 31 8.26 -1.97 -5.10
CA SER A 31 7.47 -1.07 -5.93
C SER A 31 6.28 -0.55 -5.17
N LEU A 32 5.85 0.67 -5.50
CA LEU A 32 4.75 1.34 -4.83
C LEU A 32 3.79 1.96 -5.85
N VAL A 33 2.52 2.02 -5.48
CA VAL A 33 1.46 2.76 -6.17
C VAL A 33 0.89 3.76 -5.18
N ALA A 34 0.90 5.05 -5.54
CA ALA A 34 0.23 6.10 -4.78
C ALA A 34 -1.13 6.41 -5.40
N LEU A 35 -2.13 6.57 -4.53
CA LEU A 35 -3.48 6.92 -4.87
C LEU A 35 -3.99 8.02 -3.95
N THR A 36 -4.86 8.87 -4.46
CA THR A 36 -5.55 9.90 -3.67
C THR A 36 -7.04 9.87 -3.98
N GLY A 37 -7.88 10.03 -2.96
CA GLY A 37 -9.33 10.04 -3.12
C GLY A 37 -10.04 10.71 -1.94
N PRO A 38 -11.37 10.61 -1.87
CA PRO A 38 -12.13 11.17 -0.76
C PRO A 38 -11.85 10.46 0.58
N SER A 39 -11.64 11.22 1.65
CA SER A 39 -11.67 10.73 3.03
C SER A 39 -13.12 10.55 3.52
N LEU A 40 -13.31 9.71 4.55
CA LEU A 40 -14.60 9.59 5.26
C LEU A 40 -14.85 10.76 6.23
N THR A 41 -13.80 11.47 6.64
CA THR A 41 -13.86 12.54 7.62
C THR A 41 -13.74 13.90 6.93
N GLU A 42 -12.52 14.38 6.71
CA GLU A 42 -12.23 15.70 6.15
C GLU A 42 -11.06 15.62 5.16
N GLY A 43 -11.12 16.43 4.10
CA GLY A 43 -10.04 16.55 3.11
C GLY A 43 -9.83 15.32 2.22
N PRO A 44 -8.78 15.34 1.39
CA PRO A 44 -8.37 14.17 0.62
C PRO A 44 -7.67 13.14 1.51
N ALA A 45 -7.83 11.87 1.17
CA ALA A 45 -7.05 10.77 1.71
C ALA A 45 -6.03 10.29 0.68
N ASP A 46 -4.82 10.01 1.14
CA ASP A 46 -3.78 9.33 0.36
C ASP A 46 -3.71 7.87 0.78
N LEU A 47 -3.44 6.99 -0.19
CA LEU A 47 -3.12 5.57 0.02
C LEU A 47 -1.87 5.25 -0.78
N VAL A 48 -0.91 4.60 -0.14
CA VAL A 48 0.23 3.98 -0.82
C VAL A 48 0.14 2.47 -0.61
N VAL A 49 0.18 1.73 -1.71
CA VAL A 49 0.25 0.26 -1.70
C VAL A 49 1.65 -0.15 -2.16
N ILE A 50 2.35 -0.95 -1.35
CA ILE A 50 3.75 -1.30 -1.57
C ILE A 50 3.88 -2.82 -1.64
N ALA A 51 4.57 -3.30 -2.67
CA ALA A 51 5.10 -4.65 -2.75
C ALA A 51 6.61 -4.60 -2.52
N GLU A 52 7.12 -5.46 -1.65
CA GLU A 52 8.51 -5.36 -1.23
C GLU A 52 9.10 -6.72 -0.84
N GLU A 53 10.33 -6.99 -1.28
CA GLU A 53 11.09 -8.13 -0.74
C GLU A 53 11.50 -7.89 0.72
N PRO A 54 11.52 -8.94 1.57
CA PRO A 54 11.99 -8.81 2.95
C PRO A 54 13.36 -8.15 3.08
N GLY A 55 13.49 -7.22 4.04
CA GLY A 55 14.74 -6.51 4.32
C GLY A 55 15.07 -5.30 3.43
N ILE A 56 14.19 -4.87 2.51
CA ILE A 56 14.44 -3.67 1.67
C ILE A 56 14.10 -2.36 2.42
N GLY A 57 13.05 -2.33 3.25
CA GLY A 57 12.70 -1.23 4.15
C GLY A 57 11.93 -0.04 3.56
N LEU A 58 11.47 -0.09 2.31
CA LEU A 58 10.60 0.92 1.69
C LEU A 58 9.28 1.06 2.44
N GLY A 59 8.56 -0.04 2.67
CA GLY A 59 7.28 0.02 3.37
C GLY A 59 7.42 0.47 4.81
N ALA A 60 8.47 0.00 5.48
CA ALA A 60 8.80 0.41 6.83
C ALA A 60 9.19 1.90 6.93
N ALA A 61 9.91 2.44 5.94
CA ALA A 61 10.21 3.87 5.87
C ALA A 61 8.94 4.72 5.71
N PHE A 62 8.01 4.32 4.83
CA PHE A 62 6.71 4.98 4.71
C PHE A 62 5.84 4.81 5.96
N ALA A 63 5.97 3.71 6.69
CA ALA A 63 5.29 3.47 7.97
C ALA A 63 5.89 4.30 9.11
N GLY A 64 7.12 4.77 8.96
CA GLY A 64 7.86 5.48 10.00
C GLY A 64 8.45 4.56 11.06
N LEU A 65 8.80 3.32 10.68
CA LEU A 65 9.44 2.33 11.54
C LEU A 65 10.97 2.43 11.44
N ASP A 66 11.67 2.01 12.50
CA ASP A 66 13.14 2.03 12.55
C ASP A 66 13.79 0.84 11.79
N GLY A 67 13.07 -0.29 11.68
CA GLY A 67 13.54 -1.51 11.02
C GLY A 67 13.06 -1.62 9.57
N PRO A 68 13.56 -2.59 8.79
CA PRO A 68 13.15 -2.77 7.40
C PRO A 68 11.86 -3.59 7.22
N ASP A 69 11.37 -4.23 8.28
CA ASP A 69 10.22 -5.14 8.28
C ASP A 69 9.19 -4.67 9.34
N PRO A 70 7.93 -5.18 9.32
CA PRO A 70 6.88 -4.78 10.27
C PRO A 70 7.21 -5.00 11.77
N GLY A 71 8.25 -5.76 12.08
CA GLY A 71 8.66 -6.11 13.45
C GLY A 71 8.14 -7.48 13.90
N GLU A 72 8.65 -7.98 15.02
CA GLU A 72 8.21 -9.26 15.56
C GLU A 72 6.81 -9.16 16.18
N GLY A 73 5.94 -10.13 15.87
CA GLY A 73 4.60 -10.23 16.47
C GLY A 73 3.58 -9.21 15.96
N PHE A 74 3.87 -8.48 14.88
CA PHE A 74 2.89 -7.60 14.22
C PHE A 74 1.65 -8.37 13.75
N ASP A 75 1.81 -9.66 13.46
CA ASP A 75 0.77 -10.60 13.07
C ASP A 75 0.13 -11.34 14.27
N SER A 76 0.42 -10.89 15.50
CA SER A 76 -0.15 -11.51 16.69
C SER A 76 -1.65 -11.18 16.82
N GLY A 77 -2.47 -12.23 16.76
CA GLY A 77 -3.92 -12.11 16.88
C GLY A 77 -4.65 -12.03 15.54
N PRO A 78 -5.96 -11.72 15.56
CA PRO A 78 -6.76 -11.68 14.35
C PRO A 78 -6.34 -10.49 13.45
N PRO A 79 -6.39 -10.66 12.12
CA PRO A 79 -6.09 -9.56 11.20
C PRO A 79 -7.11 -8.42 11.34
N ASN A 80 -6.64 -7.19 11.18
CA ASN A 80 -7.46 -5.98 11.27
C ASN A 80 -8.20 -5.69 9.97
N ALA A 81 -7.66 -6.13 8.82
CA ALA A 81 -8.27 -5.96 7.51
C ALA A 81 -7.99 -7.17 6.62
N LYS A 82 -8.77 -7.28 5.53
CA LYS A 82 -8.53 -8.24 4.46
C LYS A 82 -8.74 -7.55 3.12
N ILE A 83 -7.81 -7.78 2.20
CA ILE A 83 -7.92 -7.33 0.82
C ILE A 83 -7.72 -8.53 -0.10
N ALA A 84 -8.29 -8.52 -1.29
CA ALA A 84 -8.03 -9.58 -2.26
C ALA A 84 -6.76 -9.24 -3.05
N VAL A 85 -5.81 -10.18 -3.17
CA VAL A 85 -4.67 -10.07 -4.07
C VAL A 85 -4.79 -11.16 -5.13
N LEU A 86 -4.89 -10.78 -6.40
CA LEU A 86 -5.13 -11.70 -7.51
C LEU A 86 -6.33 -12.63 -7.26
N GLY A 87 -7.38 -12.10 -6.62
CA GLY A 87 -8.60 -12.85 -6.28
C GLY A 87 -8.50 -13.71 -5.01
N HIS A 88 -7.37 -13.71 -4.30
CA HIS A 88 -7.18 -14.45 -3.06
C HIS A 88 -7.25 -13.53 -1.83
N PRO A 89 -7.97 -13.88 -0.77
CA PRO A 89 -8.02 -13.05 0.44
C PRO A 89 -6.66 -13.05 1.14
N THR A 90 -6.10 -11.86 1.31
CA THR A 90 -4.85 -11.58 2.00
C THR A 90 -5.14 -10.83 3.29
N ALA A 91 -4.63 -11.38 4.39
CA ALA A 91 -4.77 -10.79 5.71
C ALA A 91 -3.81 -9.61 5.90
N LEU A 92 -4.29 -8.56 6.55
CA LEU A 92 -3.52 -7.38 6.91
C LEU A 92 -3.66 -7.10 8.41
N TRP A 93 -2.55 -6.78 9.06
CA TRP A 93 -2.46 -6.37 10.45
C TRP A 93 -2.06 -4.92 10.54
N CYS A 94 -2.67 -4.20 11.48
CA CYS A 94 -2.28 -2.83 11.79
C CYS A 94 -0.92 -2.86 12.48
N VAL A 95 0.02 -2.04 12.01
CA VAL A 95 1.35 -1.91 12.59
C VAL A 95 1.44 -0.55 13.26
N ASP A 96 2.02 -0.52 14.46
CA ASP A 96 2.23 0.73 15.21
C ASP A 96 3.37 1.53 14.55
N GLY A 97 3.00 2.44 13.65
CA GLY A 97 3.89 3.40 12.98
C GLY A 97 3.76 4.82 13.52
N GLN A 98 3.99 5.82 12.66
CA GLN A 98 3.75 7.23 13.01
C GLN A 98 2.25 7.56 13.14
N ASP A 99 1.90 8.43 14.09
CA ASP A 99 0.50 8.78 14.43
C ASP A 99 -0.28 9.50 13.31
N ASP A 100 0.40 10.04 12.29
CA ASP A 100 -0.24 10.78 11.19
C ASP A 100 -0.79 9.87 10.08
N ARG A 101 -0.55 8.56 10.16
CA ARG A 101 -0.92 7.58 9.15
C ARG A 101 -1.39 6.26 9.76
N ALA A 102 -2.24 5.55 9.04
CA ALA A 102 -2.55 4.17 9.37
C ALA A 102 -1.68 3.25 8.52
N VAL A 103 -1.05 2.27 9.16
CA VAL A 103 -0.14 1.33 8.52
C VAL A 103 -0.74 -0.06 8.65
N TYR A 104 -0.93 -0.72 7.51
CA TYR A 104 -1.28 -2.12 7.46
C TYR A 104 -0.19 -2.90 6.73
N ALA A 105 0.19 -4.04 7.30
CA ALA A 105 1.15 -4.96 6.70
C ALA A 105 0.57 -6.37 6.59
N GLY A 106 0.96 -7.07 5.54
CA GLY A 106 0.69 -8.49 5.34
C GLY A 106 1.65 -9.05 4.30
N GLU A 107 1.36 -10.25 3.81
CA GLU A 107 2.23 -10.93 2.85
C GLU A 107 1.44 -11.38 1.62
N ALA A 108 1.99 -11.14 0.43
CA ALA A 108 1.44 -11.64 -0.82
C ALA A 108 2.56 -12.13 -1.73
N MET A 109 2.43 -13.36 -2.24
CA MET A 109 3.39 -13.99 -3.15
C MET A 109 4.83 -14.02 -2.60
N GLY A 110 5.01 -14.21 -1.28
CA GLY A 110 6.33 -14.23 -0.65
C GLY A 110 6.99 -12.86 -0.48
N ASN A 111 6.26 -11.77 -0.73
CA ASN A 111 6.71 -10.40 -0.55
C ASN A 111 5.83 -9.71 0.51
N TRP A 112 6.41 -8.73 1.19
CA TRP A 112 5.64 -7.81 2.00
C TRP A 112 4.65 -7.02 1.16
N LEU A 113 3.47 -6.86 1.73
CA LEU A 113 2.39 -6.04 1.21
C LEU A 113 2.06 -5.00 2.27
N TRP A 114 2.30 -3.74 1.94
CA TRP A 114 1.94 -2.63 2.81
C TRP A 114 0.80 -1.83 2.19
N ALA A 115 -0.14 -1.40 3.03
CA ALA A 115 -1.16 -0.43 2.69
C ALA A 115 -1.12 0.69 3.74
N ILE A 116 -0.71 1.88 3.33
CA ILE A 116 -0.44 3.01 4.23
C ILE A 116 -1.32 4.17 3.81
N ALA A 117 -2.13 4.67 4.74
CA ALA A 117 -3.11 5.72 4.46
C ALA A 117 -2.89 6.96 5.30
N TRP A 118 -3.10 8.13 4.69
CA TRP A 118 -3.13 9.43 5.37
C TRP A 118 -4.47 10.13 5.10
N PRO A 119 -5.01 10.89 6.06
CA PRO A 119 -4.62 10.90 7.47
C PRO A 119 -4.87 9.53 8.14
N ALA A 120 -4.44 9.33 9.39
CA ALA A 120 -4.54 8.03 10.06
C ALA A 120 -5.96 7.45 10.10
N ASP A 121 -6.99 8.29 10.20
CA ASP A 121 -8.39 7.85 10.16
C ASP A 121 -8.81 7.30 8.79
N ALA A 122 -8.14 7.67 7.69
CA ALA A 122 -8.36 7.09 6.37
C ALA A 122 -8.02 5.60 6.30
N GLY A 123 -7.29 5.06 7.28
CA GLY A 123 -7.01 3.62 7.39
C GLY A 123 -8.27 2.74 7.44
N CYS A 124 -9.38 3.26 7.95
CA CYS A 124 -10.65 2.53 7.93
C CYS A 124 -11.12 2.18 6.51
N MET A 125 -10.73 2.96 5.49
CA MET A 125 -11.02 2.66 4.09
C MET A 125 -10.39 1.34 3.65
N ILE A 126 -9.18 1.02 4.11
CA ILE A 126 -8.49 -0.24 3.77
C ILE A 126 -9.30 -1.43 4.30
N ALA A 127 -9.88 -1.30 5.50
CA ALA A 127 -10.71 -2.33 6.11
C ALA A 127 -12.13 -2.43 5.51
N LEU A 128 -12.70 -1.32 5.05
CA LEU A 128 -14.11 -1.23 4.64
C LEU A 128 -14.34 -1.32 3.11
N ALA A 129 -13.35 -0.93 2.31
CA ALA A 129 -13.52 -0.80 0.85
C ALA A 129 -13.39 -2.11 0.07
N GLU A 130 -13.16 -3.24 0.75
CA GLU A 130 -13.01 -4.58 0.15
C GLU A 130 -12.07 -4.57 -1.08
N LEU A 131 -10.91 -3.91 -0.93
CA LEU A 131 -9.99 -3.65 -2.04
C LEU A 131 -9.55 -4.96 -2.71
N SER A 132 -9.53 -4.95 -4.04
CA SER A 132 -8.98 -6.02 -4.87
C SER A 132 -7.76 -5.51 -5.62
N LEU A 133 -6.60 -6.12 -5.39
CA LEU A 133 -5.33 -5.80 -6.03
C LEU A 133 -5.09 -6.73 -7.21
N LEU A 134 -4.78 -6.13 -8.35
CA LEU A 134 -4.16 -6.80 -9.50
C LEU A 134 -2.73 -6.31 -9.67
N ASP A 135 -1.94 -7.03 -10.48
CA ASP A 135 -0.63 -6.54 -10.90
C ASP A 135 -0.79 -5.69 -12.16
N ALA A 136 -0.57 -4.38 -12.05
CA ALA A 136 -0.76 -3.44 -13.16
C ALA A 136 0.14 -3.76 -14.37
N ARG A 137 1.23 -4.51 -14.17
CA ARG A 137 2.15 -4.91 -15.25
C ARG A 137 1.54 -5.92 -16.21
N ASP A 138 0.53 -6.66 -15.77
CA ASP A 138 -0.10 -7.74 -16.53
C ASP A 138 -1.37 -7.28 -17.27
N HIS A 139 -1.72 -6.00 -17.18
CA HIS A 139 -2.98 -5.46 -17.69
C HIS A 139 -2.80 -4.12 -18.41
N GLU A 140 -3.52 -3.94 -19.52
CA GLU A 140 -3.73 -2.63 -20.15
C GLU A 140 -5.01 -2.02 -19.56
N LEU A 141 -4.85 -1.06 -18.64
CA LEU A 141 -5.96 -0.43 -17.91
C LEU A 141 -6.08 1.04 -18.27
N ASP A 142 -7.33 1.50 -18.44
CA ASP A 142 -7.64 2.93 -18.53
C ASP A 142 -7.81 3.49 -17.11
N VAL A 143 -6.68 3.81 -16.49
CA VAL A 143 -6.61 4.26 -15.10
C VAL A 143 -6.76 5.77 -15.04
N PRO A 144 -7.65 6.32 -14.19
CA PRO A 144 -7.73 7.77 -14.01
C PRO A 144 -6.54 8.27 -13.17
N PHE A 145 -5.83 9.26 -13.71
CA PHE A 145 -4.66 9.87 -13.08
C PHE A 145 -4.99 11.23 -12.45
N GLY A 146 -4.42 11.48 -11.28
CA GLY A 146 -4.51 12.74 -10.53
C GLY A 146 -3.22 13.54 -10.57
N ALA A 147 -3.14 14.58 -9.73
CA ALA A 147 -1.90 15.32 -9.50
C ALA A 147 -0.85 14.40 -8.85
N PHE A 148 0.43 14.67 -9.10
CA PHE A 148 1.53 13.89 -8.52
C PHE A 148 1.47 13.94 -6.99
N SER A 149 1.64 12.78 -6.34
CA SER A 149 1.51 12.70 -4.89
C SER A 149 2.70 13.38 -4.19
N PRO A 150 2.46 14.25 -3.19
CA PRO A 150 3.53 14.82 -2.37
C PRO A 150 4.23 13.76 -1.50
N ARG A 151 3.63 12.56 -1.34
CA ARG A 151 4.23 11.44 -0.61
C ARG A 151 5.42 10.83 -1.34
N LEU A 152 5.57 11.12 -2.63
CA LEU A 152 6.63 10.61 -3.49
C LEU A 152 7.64 11.70 -3.87
N GLU A 153 7.54 12.88 -3.28
CA GLU A 153 8.54 13.94 -3.42
C GLU A 153 9.75 13.60 -2.52
N ASP A 154 10.96 13.96 -3.00
CA ASP A 154 12.26 13.64 -2.37
C ASP A 154 12.39 14.10 -0.90
#